data_AF-M6RJQ3-F1
#
_entry.id   AF-M6RJQ3-F1
#
_cell.length_a   1.000
_cell.length_b   1.000
_cell.length_c   1.000
_cell.angle_alpha   90.00
_cell.angle_beta   90.00
_cell.angle_gamma   90.00
#
_symmetry.space_group_name_H-M   'P 1'
#
loop_
_entity.id
_entity.type
_entity.pdbx_description
1 polymer ?
#
loop_
_entity_poly.entity_id
_entity_poly.type
_entity_poly.pdbx_seq_one_letter_code
_entity_poly.pdbx_strand_id
1 'polypeptide(L)'
;MDAQKDLQKFDFTEEIIQHFKINSVIPVDFYNRNGQILIHKKENADGDDITKLLRFESQGIYFLKSEFEKISGGKQGDGPNNVNGRDVSFAKLVNAELTVDLAKNASNFLSELKKFPLHGNQLRHLNKSIDGILEDFKSTPDMETGLVNIIEVMSSAGVPMDSEILTKRTVISMAMKVRAGKAFTKVDMEQKKLDQMNLMMSSYLADVGYTQMKIPMERDLKAEEFEYIKNHPIISYLMIANLPDLDDNIKTLVLNHHRPHKGEGMNNNYPQPKVLIHKLNVYKEKYKDDPKKTVLVADIQKQIRNILTNNLPMEDIGVISIAGEFASLTTRQAWREAFDPLVAMKLILNNSFFCI
;
A
#
# COMPACT_ATOMS: atom_id res chain seq x y z
N MET A 1 -41.55 1.54 14.90
CA MET A 1 -40.21 0.94 15.09
C MET A 1 -39.20 2.03 14.82
N ASP A 2 -38.25 2.27 15.73
CA ASP A 2 -37.19 3.27 15.53
C ASP A 2 -36.26 2.79 14.41
N ALA A 3 -36.53 3.19 13.16
CA ALA A 3 -35.69 2.86 12.01
C ALA A 3 -34.21 3.22 12.27
N GLN A 4 -33.96 4.21 13.12
CA GLN A 4 -32.61 4.67 13.49
C GLN A 4 -31.75 3.60 14.17
N LYS A 5 -32.33 2.58 14.84
CA LYS A 5 -31.58 1.50 15.49
C LYS A 5 -31.12 0.40 14.54
N ASP A 6 -31.72 0.31 13.35
CA ASP A 6 -31.49 -0.77 12.38
C ASP A 6 -30.74 -0.31 11.11
N LEU A 7 -30.29 0.95 11.10
CA LEU A 7 -29.51 1.52 10.00
C LEU A 7 -28.03 1.14 10.12
N GLN A 8 -27.54 0.47 9.09
CA GLN A 8 -26.13 0.17 8.91
C GLN A 8 -25.53 1.15 7.91
N LYS A 9 -24.34 1.69 8.23
CA LYS A 9 -23.61 2.53 7.27
C LYS A 9 -23.27 1.68 6.04
N PHE A 10 -23.63 2.18 4.88
CA PHE A 10 -23.26 1.57 3.61
C PHE A 10 -21.82 1.96 3.26
N ASP A 11 -21.02 0.98 2.86
CA ASP A 11 -19.68 1.19 2.34
C ASP A 11 -19.70 0.94 0.84
N PHE A 12 -19.30 1.94 0.05
CA PHE A 12 -19.31 1.82 -1.39
C PHE A 12 -18.07 1.05 -1.85
N THR A 13 -18.20 -0.26 -2.00
CA THR A 13 -17.21 -1.02 -2.75
C THR A 13 -17.43 -0.82 -4.25
N GLU A 14 -16.32 -0.83 -5.02
CA GLU A 14 -16.36 -0.66 -6.47
C GLU A 14 -17.24 -1.75 -7.13
N GLU A 15 -17.20 -2.96 -6.59
CA GLU A 15 -18.00 -4.11 -7.02
C GLU A 15 -19.51 -3.86 -6.90
N ILE A 16 -19.98 -3.33 -5.77
CA ILE A 16 -21.41 -3.09 -5.55
C ILE A 16 -21.92 -1.98 -6.47
N ILE A 17 -21.12 -0.93 -6.69
CA ILE A 17 -21.50 0.15 -7.61
C ILE A 17 -21.50 -0.30 -9.06
N GLN A 18 -20.52 -1.11 -9.47
CA GLN A 18 -20.53 -1.70 -10.80
C GLN A 18 -21.73 -2.63 -10.98
N HIS A 19 -22.10 -3.40 -9.96
CA HIS A 19 -23.30 -4.23 -9.98
C HIS A 19 -24.58 -3.38 -10.17
N PHE A 20 -24.71 -2.24 -9.48
CA PHE A 20 -25.85 -1.33 -9.67
C PHE A 20 -25.87 -0.72 -11.07
N LYS A 21 -24.70 -0.36 -11.62
CA LYS A 21 -24.56 0.20 -12.98
C LYS A 21 -24.91 -0.83 -14.06
N ILE A 22 -24.30 -2.01 -14.01
CA ILE A 22 -24.48 -3.07 -15.01
C ILE A 22 -25.95 -3.52 -15.03
N ASN A 23 -26.56 -3.68 -13.86
CA ASN A 23 -27.93 -4.15 -13.76
C ASN A 23 -28.96 -3.03 -13.80
N SER A 24 -28.53 -1.76 -13.82
CA SER A 24 -29.40 -0.57 -13.76
C SER A 24 -30.41 -0.61 -12.59
N VAL A 25 -29.98 -1.12 -11.43
CA VAL A 25 -30.85 -1.37 -10.27
C VAL A 25 -30.22 -0.81 -9.00
N ILE A 26 -31.02 -0.09 -8.21
CA ILE A 26 -30.78 0.26 -6.82
C ILE A 26 -31.69 -0.64 -5.96
N PRO A 27 -31.16 -1.66 -5.26
CA PRO A 27 -31.98 -2.72 -4.68
C PRO A 27 -32.67 -2.36 -3.35
N VAL A 28 -32.24 -1.29 -2.69
CA VAL A 28 -32.70 -0.88 -1.35
C VAL A 28 -32.92 0.63 -1.27
N ASP A 29 -33.72 1.05 -0.31
CA ASP A 29 -33.78 2.45 0.07
C ASP A 29 -32.52 2.82 0.87
N PHE A 30 -32.01 4.01 0.60
CA PHE A 30 -30.86 4.57 1.28
C PHE A 30 -31.24 5.77 2.12
N TYR A 31 -30.67 5.85 3.31
CA TYR A 31 -31.05 6.78 4.36
C TYR A 31 -29.86 7.64 4.80
N ASN A 32 -30.15 8.80 5.39
CA ASN A 32 -29.17 9.52 6.20
C ASN A 32 -29.13 8.96 7.64
N ARG A 33 -28.22 9.48 8.47
CA ARG A 33 -28.07 9.06 9.89
C ARG A 33 -29.33 9.27 10.75
N ASN A 34 -30.24 10.13 10.30
CA ASN A 34 -31.49 10.45 10.99
C ASN A 34 -32.65 9.58 10.48
N GLY A 35 -32.41 8.63 9.59
CA GLY A 35 -33.43 7.73 9.04
C GLY A 35 -34.35 8.36 8.00
N GLN A 36 -33.97 9.50 7.42
CA GLN A 36 -34.66 10.05 6.26
C GLN A 36 -34.13 9.40 4.99
N ILE A 37 -35.03 8.96 4.11
CA ILE A 37 -34.66 8.39 2.82
C ILE A 37 -34.03 9.50 1.95
N LEU A 38 -32.81 9.25 1.50
CA LEU A 38 -32.08 10.07 0.55
C LEU A 38 -32.28 9.59 -0.89
N ILE A 39 -32.33 8.26 -1.09
CA ILE A 39 -32.47 7.63 -2.41
C ILE A 39 -33.41 6.43 -2.27
N HIS A 40 -34.37 6.34 -3.17
CA HIS A 40 -35.28 5.21 -3.22
C HIS A 40 -34.69 4.04 -4.01
N LYS A 41 -35.06 2.81 -3.61
CA LYS A 41 -34.87 1.63 -4.44
C LYS A 41 -35.52 1.85 -5.82
N LYS A 42 -34.85 1.42 -6.89
CA LYS A 42 -35.24 1.70 -8.26
C LYS A 42 -34.74 0.60 -9.20
N GLU A 43 -35.65 -0.02 -9.96
CA GLU A 43 -35.31 -1.12 -10.89
C GLU A 43 -34.78 -0.67 -12.26
N ASN A 44 -34.94 0.61 -12.60
CA ASN A 44 -34.43 1.24 -13.82
C ASN A 44 -33.66 2.51 -13.45
N ALA A 45 -32.64 2.35 -12.60
CA ALA A 45 -31.76 3.42 -12.19
C ALA A 45 -30.91 3.88 -13.38
N ASP A 46 -30.95 5.18 -13.66
CA ASP A 46 -30.13 5.77 -14.70
C ASP A 46 -28.75 6.19 -14.13
N GLY A 47 -27.86 6.65 -15.02
CA GLY A 47 -26.52 7.11 -14.61
C GLY A 47 -26.54 8.27 -13.61
N ASP A 48 -27.59 9.10 -13.60
CA ASP A 48 -27.73 10.22 -12.68
C ASP A 48 -28.16 9.76 -11.28
N ASP A 49 -28.99 8.72 -11.18
CA ASP A 49 -29.36 8.10 -9.91
C ASP A 49 -28.16 7.45 -9.21
N ILE A 50 -27.31 6.75 -9.97
CA ILE A 50 -26.06 6.17 -9.45
C ILE A 50 -25.06 7.27 -9.07
N THR A 51 -25.03 8.37 -9.83
CA THR A 51 -24.17 9.52 -9.50
C THR A 51 -24.64 10.23 -8.21
N LYS A 52 -25.95 10.29 -7.94
CA LYS A 52 -26.50 10.80 -6.67
C LYS A 52 -26.08 9.94 -5.48
N LEU A 53 -26.11 8.61 -5.62
CA LEU A 53 -25.61 7.66 -4.62
C LEU A 53 -24.19 8.02 -4.16
N LEU A 54 -23.31 8.29 -5.12
CA LEU A 54 -21.91 8.65 -4.86
C LEU A 54 -21.75 10.02 -4.16
N ARG A 55 -22.62 10.99 -4.42
CA ARG A 55 -22.57 12.31 -3.74
C ARG A 55 -22.87 12.19 -2.25
N PHE A 56 -23.85 11.36 -1.89
CA PHE A 56 -24.25 11.15 -0.50
C PHE A 56 -23.29 10.25 0.30
N GLU A 57 -22.39 9.52 -0.36
CA GLU A 57 -21.33 8.76 0.31
C GLU A 57 -20.49 9.64 1.24
N SER A 58 -20.02 10.79 0.73
CA SER A 58 -19.19 11.74 1.48
C SER A 58 -19.88 12.26 2.75
N GLN A 59 -21.21 12.18 2.79
CA GLN A 59 -22.07 12.63 3.88
C GLN A 59 -22.51 11.47 4.81
N GLY A 60 -22.15 10.23 4.46
CA GLY A 60 -22.55 9.01 5.16
C GLY A 60 -23.98 8.58 4.80
N ILE A 61 -24.09 7.48 4.06
CA ILE A 61 -25.37 6.88 3.68
C ILE A 61 -25.57 5.55 4.42
N TYR A 62 -26.82 5.20 4.69
CA TYR A 62 -27.20 4.04 5.49
C TYR A 62 -28.27 3.22 4.77
N PHE A 63 -28.39 1.94 5.11
CA PHE A 63 -29.45 1.05 4.64
C PHE A 63 -29.98 0.23 5.82
N LEU A 64 -31.16 -0.37 5.67
CA LEU A 64 -31.72 -1.24 6.69
C LEU A 64 -30.95 -2.56 6.74
N LYS A 65 -30.49 -2.95 7.93
CA LYS A 65 -29.73 -4.20 8.13
C LYS A 65 -30.45 -5.44 7.60
N SER A 66 -31.79 -5.46 7.67
CA SER A 66 -32.64 -6.54 7.14
C SER A 66 -32.57 -6.69 5.62
N GLU A 67 -32.05 -5.70 4.89
CA GLU A 67 -32.00 -5.69 3.43
C GLU A 67 -30.59 -5.97 2.88
N PHE A 68 -29.64 -6.33 3.75
CA PHE A 68 -28.25 -6.62 3.38
C PHE A 68 -28.14 -7.64 2.24
N GLU A 69 -28.92 -8.73 2.29
CA GLU A 69 -28.89 -9.79 1.27
C GLU A 69 -29.26 -9.31 -0.14
N LYS A 70 -30.02 -8.22 -0.25
CA LYS A 70 -30.41 -7.61 -1.54
C LYS A 70 -29.28 -6.79 -2.16
N ILE A 71 -28.35 -6.32 -1.34
CA ILE A 71 -27.17 -5.56 -1.75
C ILE A 71 -26.05 -6.51 -2.18
N SER A 72 -25.88 -7.62 -1.44
CA SER A 72 -24.83 -8.62 -1.68
C SER A 72 -25.14 -9.61 -2.81
N GLY A 73 -26.12 -9.32 -3.68
CA GLY A 73 -26.33 -10.06 -4.93
C GLY A 73 -27.02 -11.42 -4.84
N GLY A 74 -27.84 -11.70 -3.82
CA GLY A 74 -28.85 -12.78 -3.82
C GLY A 74 -28.39 -14.22 -4.17
N LYS A 75 -28.38 -15.10 -3.14
CA LYS A 75 -28.12 -16.56 -3.15
C LYS A 75 -26.66 -17.00 -3.37
N GLN A 76 -25.97 -17.32 -2.27
CA GLN A 76 -25.02 -18.44 -2.28
C GLN A 76 -25.80 -19.70 -2.69
N GLY A 77 -25.40 -20.31 -3.81
CA GLY A 77 -26.02 -21.56 -4.26
C GLY A 77 -25.85 -22.66 -3.22
N ASP A 78 -26.92 -23.40 -2.96
CA ASP A 78 -26.91 -24.67 -2.25
C ASP A 78 -25.98 -25.66 -3.00
N GLY A 79 -24.73 -25.76 -2.53
CA GLY A 79 -23.77 -26.79 -2.91
C GLY A 79 -23.12 -27.34 -1.64
N PRO A 80 -22.81 -28.65 -1.57
CA PRO A 80 -22.39 -29.28 -0.32
C PRO A 80 -20.94 -28.88 -0.01
N ASN A 81 -20.75 -27.79 0.72
CA ASN A 81 -19.42 -27.27 1.06
C ASN A 81 -18.88 -27.87 2.36
N ASN A 82 -18.78 -29.21 2.42
CA ASN A 82 -18.16 -29.92 3.53
C ASN A 82 -17.12 -30.91 3.01
N VAL A 83 -15.84 -30.61 3.26
CA VAL A 83 -14.78 -31.63 3.33
C VAL A 83 -14.18 -31.54 4.74
N ASN A 84 -14.37 -32.59 5.54
CA ASN A 84 -13.88 -32.68 6.93
C ASN A 84 -14.34 -31.57 7.90
N GLY A 85 -15.59 -31.11 7.78
CA GLY A 85 -16.22 -30.23 8.78
C GLY A 85 -15.63 -28.83 8.89
N ARG A 86 -14.95 -28.34 7.84
CA ARG A 86 -14.55 -26.94 7.70
C ARG A 86 -15.25 -26.35 6.48
N ASP A 87 -15.84 -25.17 6.66
CA ASP A 87 -16.38 -24.37 5.56
C ASP A 87 -15.24 -24.05 4.58
N VAL A 88 -15.32 -24.55 3.35
CA VAL A 88 -14.35 -24.23 2.30
C VAL A 88 -14.97 -23.15 1.42
N SER A 89 -14.53 -21.91 1.63
CA SER A 89 -14.78 -20.81 0.70
C SER A 89 -14.07 -21.11 -0.62
N PHE A 90 -14.81 -21.20 -1.73
CA PHE A 90 -14.24 -21.20 -3.09
C PHE A 90 -13.71 -19.81 -3.50
N ALA A 91 -13.36 -18.94 -2.54
CA ALA A 91 -12.67 -17.70 -2.85
C ALA A 91 -11.36 -18.06 -3.56
N LYS A 92 -11.22 -17.61 -4.81
CA LYS A 92 -9.96 -17.69 -5.55
C LYS A 92 -8.88 -17.03 -4.68
N LEU A 93 -7.96 -17.81 -4.14
CA LEU A 93 -6.81 -17.29 -3.40
C LEU A 93 -5.81 -16.67 -4.40
N VAL A 94 -5.03 -15.71 -3.92
CA VAL A 94 -3.91 -15.16 -4.69
C VAL A 94 -2.96 -16.30 -5.03
N ASN A 95 -2.38 -16.26 -6.22
CA ASN A 95 -1.44 -17.25 -6.68
C ASN A 95 -0.17 -17.23 -5.80
N ALA A 96 -0.04 -18.27 -4.98
CA ALA A 96 1.10 -18.48 -4.10
C ALA A 96 2.43 -18.53 -4.88
N GLU A 97 2.45 -19.06 -6.10
CA GLU A 97 3.64 -19.13 -6.95
C GLU A 97 4.12 -17.74 -7.35
N LEU A 98 3.22 -16.85 -7.80
CA LEU A 98 3.57 -15.46 -8.14
C LEU A 98 4.18 -14.74 -6.94
N THR A 99 3.61 -14.97 -5.76
CA THR A 99 4.07 -14.36 -4.51
C THR A 99 5.46 -14.88 -4.13
N VAL A 100 5.68 -16.20 -4.20
CA VAL A 100 6.97 -16.83 -3.94
C VAL A 100 8.02 -16.37 -4.95
N ASP A 101 7.65 -16.21 -6.21
CA ASP A 101 8.54 -15.73 -7.26
C ASP A 101 8.92 -14.27 -7.03
N LEU A 102 7.99 -13.40 -6.63
CA LEU A 102 8.33 -12.03 -6.25
C LEU A 102 9.35 -12.01 -5.09
N ALA A 103 9.16 -12.87 -4.09
CA ALA A 103 10.11 -12.97 -2.98
C ALA A 103 11.48 -13.50 -3.42
N LYS A 104 11.54 -14.57 -4.23
CA LYS A 104 12.82 -15.06 -4.77
C LYS A 104 13.51 -14.00 -5.64
N ASN A 105 12.74 -13.28 -6.45
CA ASN A 105 13.24 -12.17 -7.26
C ASN A 105 13.77 -11.03 -6.39
N ALA A 106 13.12 -10.72 -5.26
CA ALA A 106 13.62 -9.75 -4.28
C ALA A 106 14.97 -10.17 -3.69
N SER A 107 15.13 -11.44 -3.32
CA SER A 107 16.41 -11.96 -2.82
C SER A 107 17.53 -11.81 -3.87
N ASN A 108 17.27 -12.19 -5.12
CA ASN A 108 18.24 -12.05 -6.21
C ASN A 108 18.56 -10.59 -6.48
N PHE A 109 17.54 -9.73 -6.55
CA PHE A 109 17.66 -8.30 -6.74
C PHE A 109 18.54 -7.63 -5.67
N LEU A 110 18.26 -7.90 -4.38
CA LEU A 110 19.07 -7.37 -3.27
C LEU A 110 20.52 -7.87 -3.33
N SER A 111 20.74 -9.12 -3.74
CA SER A 111 22.09 -9.68 -3.92
C SER A 111 22.86 -9.01 -5.06
N GLU A 112 22.18 -8.72 -6.18
CA GLU A 112 22.78 -7.99 -7.30
C GLU A 112 23.11 -6.54 -6.93
N LEU A 113 22.23 -5.87 -6.21
CA LEU A 113 22.45 -4.48 -5.76
C LEU A 113 23.65 -4.32 -4.85
N LYS A 114 24.10 -5.38 -4.16
CA LYS A 114 25.36 -5.37 -3.40
C LYS A 114 26.59 -5.27 -4.30
N LYS A 115 26.48 -5.68 -5.57
CA LYS A 115 27.60 -5.80 -6.51
C LYS A 115 27.56 -4.74 -7.61
N PHE A 116 26.37 -4.37 -8.06
CA PHE A 116 26.16 -3.53 -9.23
C PHE A 116 25.13 -2.43 -8.96
N PRO A 117 25.32 -1.21 -9.53
CA PRO A 117 24.30 -0.19 -9.49
C PRO A 117 23.01 -0.63 -10.19
N LEU A 118 21.86 -0.18 -9.68
CA LEU A 118 20.56 -0.39 -10.30
C LEU A 118 20.54 0.16 -11.73
N HIS A 119 19.96 -0.60 -12.66
CA HIS A 119 19.80 -0.17 -14.05
C HIS A 119 18.41 -0.46 -14.63
N GLY A 120 18.09 0.15 -15.78
CA GLY A 120 16.76 0.10 -16.39
C GLY A 120 16.20 -1.30 -16.64
N ASN A 121 17.03 -2.27 -17.04
CA ASN A 121 16.54 -3.65 -17.25
C ASN A 121 15.99 -4.28 -15.95
N GLN A 122 16.66 -4.08 -14.81
CA GLN A 122 16.20 -4.59 -13.51
C GLN A 122 14.85 -3.95 -13.14
N LEU A 123 14.70 -2.63 -13.36
CA LEU A 123 13.43 -1.94 -13.14
C LEU A 123 12.29 -2.48 -14.02
N ARG A 124 12.56 -2.81 -15.29
CA ARG A 124 11.54 -3.39 -16.18
C ARG A 124 11.11 -4.79 -15.74
N HIS A 125 12.04 -5.63 -15.31
CA HIS A 125 11.72 -6.94 -14.76
C HIS A 125 10.88 -6.81 -13.49
N LEU A 126 11.27 -5.91 -12.59
CA LEU A 126 10.54 -5.63 -11.36
C LEU A 126 9.12 -5.11 -11.65
N ASN A 127 8.97 -4.15 -12.56
CA ASN A 127 7.65 -3.66 -13.00
C ASN A 127 6.76 -4.80 -13.49
N LYS A 128 7.30 -5.74 -14.29
CA LYS A 128 6.53 -6.88 -14.79
C LYS A 128 6.08 -7.83 -13.66
N SER A 129 6.95 -8.10 -12.68
CA SER A 129 6.60 -8.93 -11.52
C SER A 129 5.54 -8.28 -10.64
N ILE A 130 5.65 -6.96 -10.42
CA ILE A 130 4.66 -6.17 -9.68
C ILE A 130 3.31 -6.16 -10.39
N ASP A 131 3.29 -5.92 -11.71
CA ASP A 131 2.07 -5.90 -12.52
C ASP A 131 1.34 -7.26 -12.48
N GLY A 132 2.10 -8.36 -12.56
CA GLY A 132 1.54 -9.71 -12.47
C GLY A 132 0.80 -9.98 -11.13
N ILE A 133 1.38 -9.55 -10.01
CA ILE A 133 0.73 -9.69 -8.69
C ILE A 133 -0.46 -8.74 -8.55
N LEU A 134 -0.36 -7.51 -9.07
CA LEU A 134 -1.45 -6.55 -9.03
C LEU A 134 -2.69 -7.06 -9.77
N GLU A 135 -2.51 -7.62 -10.97
CA GLU A 135 -3.60 -8.20 -11.76
C GLU A 135 -4.21 -9.43 -11.08
N ASP A 136 -3.38 -10.31 -10.53
CA ASP A 136 -3.87 -11.50 -9.83
C ASP A 136 -4.65 -11.13 -8.55
N PHE A 137 -4.14 -10.17 -7.77
CA PHE A 137 -4.81 -9.65 -6.58
C PHE A 137 -6.15 -8.99 -6.92
N LYS A 138 -6.21 -8.13 -7.96
CA LYS A 138 -7.47 -7.51 -8.41
C LYS A 138 -8.50 -8.52 -8.92
N SER A 139 -8.06 -9.68 -9.40
CA SER A 139 -8.93 -10.75 -9.85
C SER A 139 -9.48 -11.63 -8.73
N THR A 140 -9.05 -11.41 -7.49
CA THR A 140 -9.45 -12.15 -6.30
C THR A 140 -10.75 -11.57 -5.71
N PRO A 141 -11.84 -12.34 -5.60
CA PRO A 141 -13.13 -11.84 -5.11
C PRO A 141 -13.12 -11.36 -3.65
N ASP A 142 -12.19 -11.87 -2.84
CA ASP A 142 -12.01 -11.48 -1.44
C ASP A 142 -10.55 -11.08 -1.21
N MET A 143 -10.28 -9.79 -1.39
CA MET A 143 -8.96 -9.19 -1.22
C MET A 143 -8.38 -9.35 0.19
N GLU A 144 -9.23 -9.43 1.24
CA GLU A 144 -8.75 -9.60 2.61
C GLU A 144 -8.22 -11.03 2.81
N THR A 145 -8.96 -12.03 2.34
CA THR A 145 -8.50 -13.43 2.32
C THR A 145 -7.26 -13.60 1.43
N GLY A 146 -7.20 -12.92 0.28
CA GLY A 146 -6.03 -12.91 -0.60
C GLY A 146 -4.78 -12.36 0.09
N LEU A 147 -4.91 -11.28 0.89
CA LEU A 147 -3.79 -10.71 1.63
C LEU A 147 -3.27 -11.63 2.73
N VAL A 148 -4.17 -12.24 3.52
CA VAL A 148 -3.80 -13.21 4.56
C VAL A 148 -3.04 -14.38 3.95
N ASN A 149 -3.54 -14.90 2.82
CA ASN A 149 -2.88 -15.98 2.09
C ASN A 149 -1.45 -15.62 1.68
N ILE A 150 -1.22 -14.42 1.14
CA ILE A 150 0.13 -13.97 0.77
C ILE A 150 1.05 -13.93 2.00
N ILE A 151 0.60 -13.37 3.12
CA ILE A 151 1.42 -13.25 4.34
C ILE A 151 1.84 -14.63 4.86
N GLU A 152 0.90 -15.59 4.86
CA GLU A 152 1.15 -16.97 5.26
C GLU A 152 2.14 -17.66 4.32
N VAL A 153 1.92 -17.56 3.01
CA VAL A 153 2.82 -18.13 2.00
C VAL A 153 4.25 -17.58 2.15
N MET A 154 4.39 -16.27 2.42
CA MET A 154 5.69 -15.63 2.63
C MET A 154 6.42 -16.14 3.85
N SER A 155 5.71 -16.35 4.97
CA SER A 155 6.32 -16.90 6.19
C SER A 155 6.92 -18.30 6.00
N SER A 156 6.43 -19.05 5.01
CA SER A 156 6.85 -20.42 4.72
C SER A 156 7.74 -20.55 3.47
N ALA A 157 7.98 -19.46 2.73
CA ALA A 157 8.68 -19.50 1.45
C ALA A 157 10.20 -19.73 1.56
N GLY A 158 10.77 -19.65 2.78
CA GLY A 158 12.20 -19.90 3.03
C GLY A 158 13.13 -18.87 2.40
N VAL A 159 12.65 -17.65 2.13
CA VAL A 159 13.44 -16.55 1.58
C VAL A 159 14.18 -15.80 2.69
N PRO A 160 15.27 -15.06 2.38
CA PRO A 160 15.93 -14.20 3.36
C PRO A 160 14.99 -13.16 3.97
N MET A 161 15.23 -12.80 5.24
CA MET A 161 14.43 -11.83 6.00
C MET A 161 14.16 -10.52 5.24
N ASP A 162 15.20 -9.88 4.71
CA ASP A 162 15.07 -8.61 3.98
C ASP A 162 14.14 -8.74 2.76
N SER A 163 14.21 -9.90 2.11
CA SER A 163 13.38 -10.24 0.96
C SER A 163 11.91 -10.42 1.35
N GLU A 164 11.65 -11.11 2.46
CA GLU A 164 10.31 -11.30 3.00
C GLU A 164 9.66 -9.97 3.39
N ILE A 165 10.39 -9.10 4.10
CA ILE A 165 9.93 -7.77 4.53
C ILE A 165 9.56 -6.93 3.31
N LEU A 166 10.45 -6.89 2.31
CA LEU A 166 10.28 -6.08 1.10
C LEU A 166 9.06 -6.55 0.28
N THR A 167 8.88 -7.87 0.12
CA THR A 167 7.70 -8.44 -0.55
C THR A 167 6.41 -8.17 0.23
N LYS A 168 6.37 -8.44 1.54
CA LYS A 168 5.20 -8.16 2.38
C LYS A 168 4.81 -6.69 2.32
N ARG A 169 5.79 -5.76 2.47
CA ARG A 169 5.54 -4.31 2.36
C ARG A 169 4.89 -3.97 1.03
N THR A 170 5.44 -4.48 -0.07
CA THR A 170 4.93 -4.21 -1.43
C THR A 170 3.48 -4.66 -1.59
N VAL A 171 3.16 -5.87 -1.14
CA VAL A 171 1.81 -6.43 -1.25
C VAL A 171 0.81 -5.72 -0.32
N ILE A 172 1.21 -5.41 0.91
CA ILE A 172 0.33 -4.72 1.86
C ILE A 172 0.04 -3.30 1.36
N SER A 173 1.06 -2.57 0.90
CA SER A 173 0.89 -1.24 0.29
C SER A 173 -0.09 -1.30 -0.89
N MET A 174 0.06 -2.30 -1.75
CA MET A 174 -0.87 -2.55 -2.84
C MET A 174 -2.30 -2.76 -2.32
N ALA A 175 -2.50 -3.69 -1.39
CA ALA A 175 -3.82 -4.02 -0.87
C ALA A 175 -4.52 -2.79 -0.24
N MET A 176 -3.78 -2.00 0.53
CA MET A 176 -4.27 -0.75 1.11
C MET A 176 -4.69 0.25 0.02
N LYS A 177 -3.89 0.40 -1.04
CA LYS A 177 -4.18 1.35 -2.13
C LYS A 177 -5.29 0.89 -3.07
N VAL A 178 -5.38 -0.40 -3.35
CA VAL A 178 -6.48 -1.00 -4.13
C VAL A 178 -7.80 -0.79 -3.39
N ARG A 179 -7.83 -1.08 -2.07
CA ARG A 179 -9.03 -0.88 -1.25
C ARG A 179 -9.49 0.59 -1.18
N ALA A 180 -8.55 1.54 -1.16
CA ALA A 180 -8.88 2.97 -1.09
C ALA A 180 -9.36 3.55 -2.43
N GLY A 181 -9.01 2.92 -3.56
CA GLY A 181 -9.25 3.51 -4.87
C GLY A 181 -10.67 3.26 -5.38
N LYS A 182 -11.41 4.32 -5.75
CA LYS A 182 -12.70 4.23 -6.46
C LYS A 182 -12.62 4.70 -7.91
N ALA A 183 -12.86 3.83 -8.90
CA ALA A 183 -12.73 4.19 -10.33
C ALA A 183 -14.09 4.34 -10.97
N PHE A 184 -14.28 5.40 -11.77
CA PHE A 184 -15.56 5.66 -12.41
C PHE A 184 -15.45 5.79 -13.93
N THR A 185 -14.26 6.09 -14.46
CA THR A 185 -13.96 6.13 -15.89
C THR A 185 -12.74 5.28 -16.25
N LYS A 186 -12.57 4.97 -17.54
CA LYS A 186 -11.38 4.28 -18.04
C LYS A 186 -10.09 5.06 -17.78
N VAL A 187 -10.13 6.38 -17.90
CA VAL A 187 -8.98 7.25 -17.59
C VAL A 187 -8.62 7.15 -16.11
N ASP A 188 -9.61 7.13 -15.22
CA ASP A 188 -9.37 6.92 -13.78
C ASP A 188 -8.75 5.55 -13.50
N MET A 189 -9.17 4.51 -14.22
CA MET A 189 -8.61 3.16 -14.08
C MET A 189 -7.13 3.12 -14.45
N GLU A 190 -6.74 3.73 -15.57
CA GLU A 190 -5.33 3.79 -15.98
C GLU A 190 -4.49 4.61 -15.00
N GLN A 191 -4.98 5.76 -14.55
CA GLN A 191 -4.27 6.58 -13.57
C GLN A 191 -4.11 5.85 -12.23
N LYS A 192 -5.16 5.18 -11.74
CA LYS A 192 -5.09 4.38 -10.52
C LYS A 192 -4.14 3.20 -10.65
N LYS A 193 -4.12 2.54 -11.81
CA LYS A 193 -3.16 1.47 -12.08
C LYS A 193 -1.74 2.04 -12.00
N LEU A 194 -1.49 3.19 -12.62
CA LEU A 194 -0.19 3.88 -12.52
C LEU A 194 0.17 4.23 -11.07
N ASP A 195 -0.77 4.78 -10.29
CA ASP A 195 -0.55 5.14 -8.89
C ASP A 195 -0.26 3.89 -8.02
N GLN A 196 -0.98 2.80 -8.25
CA GLN A 196 -0.76 1.51 -7.58
C GLN A 196 0.63 0.94 -7.93
N MET A 197 0.99 0.94 -9.22
CA MET A 197 2.31 0.51 -9.69
C MET A 197 3.43 1.35 -9.08
N ASN A 198 3.25 2.69 -9.04
CA ASN A 198 4.22 3.60 -8.43
C ASN A 198 4.37 3.34 -6.93
N LEU A 199 3.27 3.12 -6.20
CA LEU A 199 3.32 2.81 -4.78
C LEU A 199 3.99 1.46 -4.50
N MET A 200 3.69 0.43 -5.30
CA MET A 200 4.32 -0.89 -5.19
C MET A 200 5.81 -0.82 -5.49
N MET A 201 6.20 -0.15 -6.57
CA MET A 201 7.61 0.04 -6.93
C MET A 201 8.35 0.82 -5.84
N SER A 202 7.73 1.86 -5.27
CA SER A 202 8.29 2.63 -4.16
C SER A 202 8.48 1.78 -2.90
N SER A 203 7.48 0.94 -2.58
CA SER A 203 7.53 0.02 -1.45
C SER A 203 8.67 -0.97 -1.58
N TYR A 204 8.85 -1.50 -2.80
CA TYR A 204 9.91 -2.45 -3.13
C TYR A 204 11.30 -1.80 -3.07
N LEU A 205 11.41 -0.53 -3.46
CA LEU A 205 12.68 0.21 -3.51
C LEU A 205 13.03 0.94 -2.20
N ALA A 206 12.13 0.99 -1.21
CA ALA A 206 12.28 1.79 0.00
C ALA A 206 13.56 1.45 0.81
N ASP A 207 13.90 0.17 0.91
CA ASP A 207 14.98 -0.33 1.78
C ASP A 207 16.22 -0.80 1.01
N VAL A 208 16.31 -0.54 -0.30
CA VAL A 208 17.45 -1.01 -1.11
C VAL A 208 18.77 -0.41 -0.65
N GLY A 209 18.75 0.74 0.03
CA GLY A 209 19.92 1.34 0.66
C GLY A 209 20.60 0.42 1.69
N TYR A 210 19.85 -0.50 2.32
CA TYR A 210 20.44 -1.48 3.24
C TYR A 210 21.46 -2.39 2.56
N THR A 211 21.37 -2.62 1.24
CA THR A 211 22.40 -3.40 0.53
C THR A 211 23.77 -2.71 0.50
N GLN A 212 23.80 -1.40 0.75
CA GLN A 212 24.99 -0.56 0.77
C GLN A 212 25.40 -0.14 2.19
N MET A 213 24.69 -0.64 3.21
CA MET A 213 24.90 -0.28 4.61
C MET A 213 25.28 -1.50 5.45
N LYS A 214 26.01 -1.26 6.54
CA LYS A 214 26.27 -2.27 7.57
C LYS A 214 25.27 -2.09 8.69
N ILE A 215 24.09 -2.68 8.54
CA ILE A 215 22.99 -2.52 9.50
C ILE A 215 23.28 -3.36 10.75
N PRO A 216 23.32 -2.75 11.95
CA PRO A 216 23.41 -3.52 13.19
C PRO A 216 22.11 -4.32 13.39
N MET A 217 22.27 -5.59 13.77
CA MET A 217 21.17 -6.55 13.91
C MET A 217 20.85 -6.89 15.37
N GLU A 218 21.42 -6.14 16.30
CA GLU A 218 21.22 -6.34 17.74
C GLU A 218 20.05 -5.52 18.29
N ARG A 219 19.47 -5.98 19.40
CA ARG A 219 18.26 -5.38 19.99
C ARG A 219 18.50 -3.98 20.55
N ASP A 220 19.66 -3.78 21.19
CA ASP A 220 19.97 -2.57 21.95
C ASP A 220 20.97 -1.71 21.16
N LEU A 221 20.45 -0.95 20.19
CA LEU A 221 21.24 -0.06 19.36
C LEU A 221 21.75 1.15 20.16
N LYS A 222 23.00 1.54 19.92
CA LYS A 222 23.56 2.81 20.39
C LYS A 222 22.93 3.98 19.64
N ALA A 223 23.01 5.17 20.22
CA ALA A 223 22.47 6.39 19.60
C ALA A 223 23.07 6.65 18.21
N GLU A 224 24.37 6.40 18.03
CA GLU A 224 25.07 6.58 16.76
C GLU A 224 24.62 5.57 15.71
N GLU A 225 24.36 4.32 16.12
CA GLU A 225 23.84 3.25 15.26
C GLU A 225 22.43 3.55 14.80
N PHE A 226 21.61 4.09 15.71
CA PHE A 226 20.27 4.55 15.39
C PHE A 226 20.30 5.70 14.36
N GLU A 227 21.14 6.73 14.58
CA GLU A 227 21.33 7.81 13.61
C GLU A 227 21.92 7.32 12.28
N TYR A 228 22.72 6.26 12.29
CA TYR A 228 23.23 5.63 11.08
C TYR A 228 22.11 4.99 10.26
N ILE A 229 21.21 4.22 10.90
CA ILE A 229 20.06 3.57 10.24
C ILE A 229 19.12 4.59 9.62
N LYS A 230 18.91 5.76 10.25
CA LYS A 230 18.08 6.84 9.70
C LYS A 230 18.55 7.37 8.33
N ASN A 231 19.76 7.02 7.88
CA ASN A 231 20.26 7.41 6.56
C ASN A 231 19.74 6.54 5.41
N HIS A 232 19.16 5.37 5.70
CA HIS A 232 18.77 4.45 4.64
C HIS A 232 17.76 5.04 3.63
N PRO A 233 16.78 5.92 3.99
CA PRO A 233 15.90 6.50 2.98
C PRO A 233 16.66 7.40 2.00
N ILE A 234 17.69 8.10 2.49
CA ILE A 234 18.56 8.94 1.66
C ILE A 234 19.39 8.04 0.74
N ILE A 235 19.96 6.95 1.26
CA ILE A 235 20.81 6.05 0.47
C ILE A 235 19.97 5.32 -0.59
N SER A 236 18.81 4.76 -0.22
CA SER A 236 17.84 4.16 -1.16
C SER A 236 17.46 5.14 -2.27
N TYR A 237 17.13 6.38 -1.91
CA TYR A 237 16.83 7.43 -2.87
C TYR A 237 18.00 7.71 -3.81
N LEU A 238 19.22 7.87 -3.29
CA LEU A 238 20.40 8.15 -4.12
C LEU A 238 20.76 7.00 -5.08
N MET A 239 20.39 5.77 -4.74
CA MET A 239 20.54 4.61 -5.64
C MET A 239 19.64 4.68 -6.87
N ILE A 240 18.49 5.38 -6.78
CA ILE A 240 17.48 5.43 -7.84
C ILE A 240 17.33 6.83 -8.49
N ALA A 241 17.81 7.89 -7.83
CA ALA A 241 17.57 9.27 -8.23
C ALA A 241 18.21 9.67 -9.58
N ASN A 242 19.24 8.94 -10.03
CA ASN A 242 19.86 9.17 -11.33
C ASN A 242 19.23 8.34 -12.48
N LEU A 243 18.11 7.66 -12.22
CA LEU A 243 17.38 6.89 -13.24
C LEU A 243 16.32 7.80 -13.89
N PRO A 244 16.50 8.20 -15.16
CA PRO A 244 15.61 9.16 -15.82
C PRO A 244 14.23 8.59 -16.12
N ASP A 245 14.15 7.27 -16.35
CA ASP A 245 12.90 6.58 -16.71
C ASP A 245 12.04 6.22 -15.49
N LEU A 246 12.50 6.54 -14.27
CA LEU A 246 11.76 6.26 -13.04
C LEU A 246 10.93 7.49 -12.65
N ASP A 247 9.64 7.27 -12.42
CA ASP A 247 8.69 8.32 -12.04
C ASP A 247 9.18 9.08 -10.79
N ASP A 248 9.04 10.40 -10.81
CA ASP A 248 9.50 11.26 -9.72
C ASP A 248 8.72 11.02 -8.42
N ASN A 249 7.47 10.57 -8.50
CA ASN A 249 6.69 10.16 -7.34
C ASN A 249 7.35 8.97 -6.64
N ILE A 250 7.90 8.00 -7.39
CA ILE A 250 8.59 6.85 -6.81
C ILE A 250 9.79 7.29 -5.98
N LYS A 251 10.62 8.19 -6.54
CA LYS A 251 11.79 8.74 -5.84
C LYS A 251 11.39 9.52 -4.59
N THR A 252 10.30 10.28 -4.69
CA THR A 252 9.74 11.05 -3.57
C THR A 252 9.28 10.11 -2.44
N LEU A 253 8.55 9.05 -2.78
CA LEU A 253 8.06 8.06 -1.83
C LEU A 253 9.20 7.30 -1.15
N VAL A 254 10.20 6.83 -1.91
CA VAL A 254 11.39 6.16 -1.37
C VAL A 254 12.15 7.06 -0.40
N LEU A 255 12.33 8.35 -0.70
CA LEU A 255 13.00 9.28 0.20
C LEU A 255 12.22 9.54 1.51
N ASN A 256 10.89 9.44 1.45
CA ASN A 256 10.00 9.90 2.53
C ASN A 256 9.23 8.78 3.24
N HIS A 257 9.47 7.50 2.95
CA HIS A 257 8.62 6.40 3.43
C HIS A 257 8.55 6.21 4.96
N HIS A 258 9.50 6.77 5.72
CA HIS A 258 9.45 6.81 7.19
C HIS A 258 8.81 8.08 7.76
N ARG A 259 8.48 9.07 6.93
CA ARG A 259 8.02 10.39 7.37
C ARG A 259 6.72 10.24 8.18
N PRO A 260 6.66 10.76 9.41
CA PRO A 260 5.46 10.67 10.25
C PRO A 260 4.30 11.49 9.65
N HIS A 261 3.07 11.06 9.91
CA HIS A 261 1.87 11.74 9.42
C HIS A 261 1.64 13.12 10.10
N LYS A 262 2.16 13.31 11.33
CA LYS A 262 2.05 14.56 12.11
C LYS A 262 3.41 15.02 12.66
N GLY A 263 3.91 16.15 12.14
CA GLY A 263 4.85 17.07 12.81
C GLY A 263 6.13 16.48 13.44
N GLU A 264 6.85 17.31 14.20
CA GLU A 264 8.12 16.97 14.89
C GLU A 264 7.92 16.17 16.20
N GLY A 265 6.85 15.37 16.28
CA GLY A 265 6.56 14.54 17.44
C GLY A 265 7.58 13.41 17.64
N MET A 266 7.23 12.41 18.44
CA MET A 266 8.00 11.17 18.51
C MET A 266 8.09 10.60 17.05
N ASN A 267 9.19 9.94 16.68
CA ASN A 267 9.62 9.89 15.28
C ASN A 267 9.76 8.45 14.80
N ASN A 268 9.15 8.10 13.66
CA ASN A 268 9.36 6.81 12.99
C ASN A 268 10.70 6.75 12.23
N ASN A 269 11.80 7.14 12.89
CA ASN A 269 13.15 7.09 12.34
C ASN A 269 13.39 7.92 11.05
N TYR A 270 12.51 8.87 10.75
CA TYR A 270 12.68 9.76 9.62
C TYR A 270 13.67 10.90 9.98
N PRO A 271 14.64 11.22 9.12
CA PRO A 271 15.53 12.34 9.37
C PRO A 271 14.77 13.66 9.54
N GLN A 272 15.18 14.48 10.50
CA GLN A 272 14.63 15.82 10.65
C GLN A 272 14.75 16.60 9.31
N PRO A 273 13.72 17.32 8.85
CA PRO A 273 13.73 17.95 7.53
C PRO A 273 14.95 18.85 7.27
N LYS A 274 15.40 19.60 8.29
CA LYS A 274 16.62 20.41 8.21
C LYS A 274 17.88 19.56 7.94
N VAL A 275 18.02 18.44 8.64
CA VAL A 275 19.14 17.50 8.47
C VAL A 275 19.09 16.83 7.10
N LEU A 276 17.88 16.43 6.67
CA LEU A 276 17.65 15.84 5.36
C LEU A 276 18.05 16.80 4.23
N ILE A 277 17.53 18.03 4.25
CA ILE A 277 17.85 19.07 3.26
C ILE A 277 19.35 19.38 3.25
N HIS A 278 19.99 19.44 4.42
CA HIS A 278 21.43 19.66 4.49
C HIS A 278 22.20 18.53 3.78
N LYS A 279 21.90 17.26 4.09
CA LYS A 279 22.54 16.11 3.44
C LYS A 279 22.31 16.08 1.93
N LEU A 280 21.07 16.35 1.49
CA LEU A 280 20.74 16.45 0.07
C LEU A 280 21.55 17.55 -0.63
N ASN A 281 21.68 18.73 0.00
CA ASN A 281 22.53 19.79 -0.55
C ASN A 281 24.00 19.38 -0.62
N VAL A 282 24.54 18.66 0.36
CA VAL A 282 25.92 18.14 0.30
C VAL A 282 26.10 17.23 -0.93
N TYR A 283 25.16 16.32 -1.20
CA TYR A 283 25.21 15.48 -2.41
C TYR A 283 25.05 16.27 -3.71
N LYS A 284 24.14 17.25 -3.72
CA LYS A 284 23.93 18.14 -4.86
C LYS A 284 25.21 18.90 -5.20
N GLU A 285 25.85 19.53 -4.22
CA GLU A 285 27.10 20.27 -4.41
C GLU A 285 28.26 19.36 -4.82
N LYS A 286 28.31 18.13 -4.30
CA LYS A 286 29.31 17.13 -4.69
C LYS A 286 29.23 16.75 -6.17
N TYR A 287 28.02 16.70 -6.75
CA TYR A 287 27.79 16.19 -8.10
C TYR A 287 27.42 17.28 -9.12
N LYS A 288 27.34 18.55 -8.73
CA LYS A 288 26.88 19.65 -9.61
C LYS A 288 27.67 19.81 -10.90
N ASP A 289 28.96 19.48 -10.86
CA ASP A 289 29.88 19.62 -12.00
C ASP A 289 30.09 18.29 -12.76
N ASP A 290 29.44 17.19 -12.34
CA ASP A 290 29.51 15.90 -13.02
C ASP A 290 28.40 15.78 -14.09
N PRO A 291 28.72 15.80 -15.40
CA PRO A 291 27.73 15.73 -16.46
C PRO A 291 26.94 14.42 -16.48
N LYS A 292 27.45 13.35 -15.86
CA LYS A 292 26.75 12.06 -15.73
C LYS A 292 25.71 12.06 -14.59
N LYS A 293 25.68 13.13 -13.77
CA LYS A 293 24.83 13.28 -12.59
C LYS A 293 23.87 14.46 -12.69
N THR A 294 23.71 15.06 -13.87
CA THR A 294 22.76 16.14 -14.10
C THR A 294 21.33 15.77 -13.69
N VAL A 295 20.89 14.54 -13.99
CA VAL A 295 19.56 14.03 -13.58
C VAL A 295 19.45 13.98 -12.06
N LEU A 296 20.44 13.39 -11.38
CA LEU A 296 20.49 13.36 -9.91
C LEU A 296 20.44 14.76 -9.30
N VAL A 297 21.24 15.70 -9.81
CA VAL A 297 21.32 17.07 -9.26
C VAL A 297 19.97 17.80 -9.39
N ALA A 298 19.33 17.68 -10.56
CA ALA A 298 18.01 18.25 -10.81
C ALA A 298 16.94 17.62 -9.91
N ASP A 299 16.98 16.30 -9.74
CA ASP A 299 16.04 15.57 -8.88
C ASP A 299 16.21 15.97 -7.40
N ILE A 300 17.46 16.05 -6.90
CA ILE A 300 17.72 16.52 -5.53
C ILE A 300 17.15 17.91 -5.32
N GLN A 301 17.32 18.83 -6.28
CA GLN A 301 16.76 20.18 -6.20
C GLN A 301 15.22 20.15 -6.14
N LYS A 302 14.58 19.26 -6.89
CA LYS A 302 13.13 19.02 -6.84
C LYS A 302 12.69 18.49 -5.47
N GLN A 303 13.37 17.48 -4.94
CA GLN A 303 13.05 16.89 -3.64
C GLN A 303 13.20 17.90 -2.49
N ILE A 304 14.28 18.69 -2.49
CA ILE A 304 14.46 19.77 -1.51
C ILE A 304 13.29 20.75 -1.57
N ARG A 305 12.86 21.15 -2.77
CA ARG A 305 11.70 22.03 -2.94
C ARG A 305 10.44 21.40 -2.36
N ASN A 306 10.14 20.15 -2.70
CA ASN A 306 8.96 19.43 -2.20
C ASN A 306 8.93 19.35 -0.67
N ILE A 307 10.08 19.07 -0.03
CA ILE A 307 10.19 19.03 1.43
C ILE A 307 9.93 20.42 2.03
N LEU A 308 10.51 21.47 1.47
CA LEU A 308 10.35 22.86 1.95
C LEU A 308 8.92 23.39 1.79
N THR A 309 8.24 23.05 0.69
CA THR A 309 6.86 23.48 0.45
C THR A 309 5.83 22.51 1.02
N ASN A 310 6.27 21.43 1.68
CA ASN A 310 5.43 20.32 2.15
C ASN A 310 4.50 19.76 1.03
N ASN A 311 4.96 19.78 -0.22
CA ASN A 311 4.25 19.23 -1.37
C ASN A 311 4.64 17.76 -1.54
N LEU A 312 4.07 16.91 -0.68
CA LEU A 312 4.39 15.49 -0.60
C LEU A 312 3.11 14.64 -0.62
N PRO A 313 3.14 13.45 -1.24
CA PRO A 313 2.02 12.52 -1.25
C PRO A 313 1.87 11.83 0.13
N MET A 314 1.36 12.57 1.12
CA MET A 314 1.34 12.13 2.53
C MET A 314 0.51 10.86 2.76
N GLU A 315 -0.53 10.62 1.96
CA GLU A 315 -1.32 9.38 2.01
C GLU A 315 -0.46 8.17 1.65
N ASP A 316 0.19 8.21 0.50
CA ASP A 316 1.05 7.12 0.00
C ASP A 316 2.27 6.89 0.89
N ILE A 317 2.86 7.97 1.40
CA ILE A 317 3.91 7.89 2.44
C ILE A 317 3.40 7.12 3.65
N GLY A 318 2.20 7.45 4.15
CA GLY A 318 1.57 6.77 5.27
C GLY A 318 1.33 5.28 4.99
N VAL A 319 0.85 4.94 3.78
CA VAL A 319 0.63 3.55 3.36
C VAL A 319 1.93 2.76 3.39
N ILE A 320 3.01 3.25 2.77
CA ILE A 320 4.31 2.54 2.76
C ILE A 320 4.86 2.40 4.18
N SER A 321 4.70 3.43 5.00
CA SER A 321 5.18 3.45 6.39
C SER A 321 4.49 2.38 7.23
N ILE A 322 3.15 2.32 7.17
CA ILE A 322 2.34 1.33 7.89
C ILE A 322 2.61 -0.08 7.37
N ALA A 323 2.65 -0.25 6.04
CA ALA A 323 2.95 -1.54 5.41
C ALA A 323 4.35 -2.04 5.79
N GLY A 324 5.33 -1.14 5.89
CA GLY A 324 6.70 -1.46 6.28
C GLY A 324 6.80 -1.90 7.74
N GLU A 325 6.12 -1.20 8.64
CA GLU A 325 6.08 -1.58 10.07
C GLU A 325 5.38 -2.92 10.26
N PHE A 326 4.23 -3.14 9.60
CA PHE A 326 3.53 -4.42 9.66
C PHE A 326 4.40 -5.56 9.11
N ALA A 327 5.04 -5.35 7.95
CA ALA A 327 5.93 -6.34 7.35
C ALA A 327 7.11 -6.68 8.29
N SER A 328 7.69 -5.68 8.96
CA SER A 328 8.75 -5.89 9.95
C SER A 328 8.25 -6.69 11.17
N LEU A 329 7.10 -6.31 11.74
CA LEU A 329 6.52 -6.95 12.93
C LEU A 329 6.13 -8.41 12.68
N THR A 330 5.59 -8.70 11.50
CA THR A 330 5.13 -10.05 11.10
C THR A 330 6.20 -10.89 10.42
N THR A 331 7.45 -10.41 10.36
CA THR A 331 8.60 -11.18 9.88
C THR A 331 9.54 -11.49 11.03
N ARG A 332 10.12 -12.69 11.02
CA ARG A 332 11.09 -13.11 12.02
C ARG A 332 12.37 -12.28 11.86
N GLN A 333 12.80 -11.66 12.95
CA GLN A 333 14.04 -10.89 13.05
C GLN A 333 15.09 -11.71 13.79
N ALA A 334 16.37 -11.37 13.63
CA ALA A 334 17.46 -12.04 14.36
C ALA A 334 17.30 -11.95 15.89
N TRP A 335 16.66 -10.88 16.37
CA TRP A 335 16.50 -10.53 17.78
C TRP A 335 15.06 -10.71 18.30
N ARG A 336 14.12 -11.17 17.44
CA ARG A 336 12.70 -11.27 17.79
C ARG A 336 11.93 -12.21 16.85
N GLU A 337 11.10 -13.08 17.42
CA GLU A 337 10.16 -13.89 16.64
C GLU A 337 9.05 -13.05 15.98
N ALA A 338 8.49 -13.53 14.88
CA ALA A 338 7.39 -12.86 14.20
C ALA A 338 6.18 -12.72 15.13
N PHE A 339 5.54 -11.54 15.15
CA PHE A 339 4.27 -11.35 15.84
C PHE A 339 3.12 -11.91 15.01
N ASP A 340 2.07 -12.34 15.70
CA ASP A 340 0.77 -12.57 15.07
C ASP A 340 0.25 -11.28 14.39
N PRO A 341 -0.37 -11.37 13.20
CA PRO A 341 -0.91 -10.21 12.48
C PRO A 341 -1.80 -9.28 13.32
N LEU A 342 -2.66 -9.83 14.18
CA LEU A 342 -3.55 -9.03 15.03
C LEU A 342 -2.77 -8.26 16.10
N VAL A 343 -1.72 -8.88 16.65
CA VAL A 343 -0.83 -8.22 17.61
C VAL A 343 -0.04 -7.11 16.92
N ALA A 344 0.49 -7.35 15.72
CA ALA A 344 1.19 -6.35 14.92
C ALA A 344 0.30 -5.12 14.65
N MET A 345 -0.96 -5.33 14.23
CA MET A 345 -1.91 -4.22 14.03
C MET A 345 -2.15 -3.42 15.30
N LYS A 346 -2.34 -4.08 16.45
CA LYS A 346 -2.53 -3.39 17.74
C LYS A 346 -1.31 -2.55 18.12
N LEU A 347 -0.10 -3.05 17.87
CA LEU A 347 1.13 -2.28 18.12
C LEU A 347 1.21 -1.03 17.24
N ILE A 348 0.88 -1.16 15.94
CA ILE A 348 0.86 -0.02 15.01
C ILE A 348 -0.20 1.01 15.42
N LEU A 349 -1.42 0.57 15.74
CA LEU A 349 -2.52 1.45 16.15
C LEU A 349 -2.26 2.17 17.48
N ASN A 350 -1.44 1.59 18.35
CA ASN A 350 -1.03 2.21 19.62
C ASN A 350 0.18 3.15 19.45
N ASN A 351 0.80 3.20 18.26
CA ASN A 351 1.94 4.07 17.98
C ASN A 351 1.48 5.39 17.36
N SER A 352 1.72 6.49 18.08
CA SER A 352 1.20 7.83 17.75
C SER A 352 1.68 8.43 16.41
N PHE A 353 2.67 7.85 15.72
CA PHE A 353 3.18 8.39 14.43
C PHE A 353 2.38 7.92 13.22
N PHE A 354 1.60 6.86 13.40
CA PHE A 354 0.71 6.31 12.38
C PHE A 354 -0.75 6.72 12.58
N CYS A 355 -1.09 7.35 13.72
CA CYS A 355 -2.46 7.72 14.06
C CYS A 355 -2.85 9.12 13.57
N ILE A 356 -4.01 9.19 12.88
CA ILE A 356 -4.67 10.38 12.31
C ILE A 356 -5.16 11.35 13.39
#